data_AF-A0A8T4M9C1-F1
#
_entry.id   AF-A0A8T4M9C1-F1
#
_cell.length_a   1.000
_cell.length_b   1.000
_cell.length_c   1.000
_cell.angle_alpha   90.00
_cell.angle_beta   90.00
_cell.angle_gamma   90.00
#
_symmetry.space_group_name_H-M   'P 1'
#
loop_
_entity.id
_entity.type
_entity.pdbx_description
1 polymer ?
#
loop_
_entity_poly.entity_id
_entity_poly.type
_entity_poly.pdbx_seq_one_letter_code
_entity_poly.pdbx_strand_id
1 'polypeptide(L)' 'MRLTIDLTEEEVKILNKRGKKNYLKLKEQVEDIIRRSCINSKTTGTANRFKADDSLIDIFSRQTRGKQRKD' A
#
# COMPACT_ATOMS: atom_id res chain seq x y z
N MET A 1 7.97 -6.58 22.49
CA MET A 1 7.18 -7.68 21.91
C MET A 1 8.13 -8.59 21.13
N ARG A 2 8.09 -9.90 21.35
CA ARG A 2 8.88 -10.88 20.59
C ARG A 2 7.91 -11.72 19.77
N LEU A 3 8.19 -11.84 18.47
CA LEU A 3 7.46 -12.70 17.54
C LEU A 3 8.40 -13.79 17.09
N THR A 4 7.92 -15.03 17.09
CA THR A 4 8.61 -16.18 16.52
C THR A 4 7.96 -16.49 15.18
N ILE A 5 8.77 -16.59 14.13
CA ILE A 5 8.31 -16.89 12.77
C ILE A 5 9.16 -18.05 12.28
N ASP A 6 8.49 -19.14 11.96
CA ASP A 6 9.15 -20.30 11.36
C ASP A 6 9.31 -20.05 9.85
N LEU A 7 10.52 -20.27 9.36
CA LEU A 7 10.88 -20.08 7.95
C LEU A 7 11.51 -21.36 7.43
N THR A 8 11.07 -21.77 6.25
CA THR A 8 11.70 -22.84 5.48
C THR A 8 13.02 -22.38 4.88
N GLU A 9 13.87 -23.32 4.49
CA GLU A 9 15.20 -23.01 3.95
C GLU A 9 15.14 -22.21 2.64
N GLU A 10 14.11 -22.45 1.82
CA GLU A 10 13.86 -21.70 0.59
C GLU A 10 13.53 -20.23 0.86
N GLU A 11 12.65 -19.98 1.83
CA GLU A 11 12.29 -18.63 2.25
C GLU A 11 13.49 -17.87 2.81
N VAL A 12 14.34 -18.54 3.61
CA VAL A 12 15.59 -17.97 4.13
C VAL A 12 16.54 -17.59 2.99
N LYS A 13 16.67 -18.41 1.94
CA LYS A 13 17.50 -18.10 0.76
C LYS A 13 16.99 -16.85 0.04
N ILE A 14 15.68 -16.76 -0.17
CA ILE A 14 15.04 -15.61 -0.83
C ILE A 14 15.23 -14.32 -0.01
N LEU A 15 14.97 -14.38 1.30
CA LEU A 15 15.11 -13.24 2.19
C LEU A 15 16.56 -12.78 2.30
N ASN A 16 17.53 -13.70 2.35
CA ASN A 16 18.95 -13.35 2.35
C ASN A 16 19.39 -12.68 1.04
N LYS A 17 18.91 -13.16 -0.12
CA LYS A 17 19.19 -12.51 -1.41
C LYS A 17 18.67 -11.08 -1.44
N ARG A 18 17.51 -10.82 -0.86
CA ARG A 18 16.93 -9.48 -0.73
C ARG A 18 17.70 -8.62 0.27
N GLY A 19 18.04 -9.17 1.43
CA GLY A 19 18.82 -8.50 2.48
C GLY A 19 20.18 -8.01 1.96
N LYS A 20 20.88 -8.82 1.16
CA LYS A 20 22.14 -8.41 0.50
C LYS A 20 21.98 -7.16 -0.38
N LYS A 21 20.88 -7.03 -1.12
CA LYS A 21 20.61 -5.86 -1.97
C LYS A 21 20.32 -4.60 -1.15
N ASN A 22 19.70 -4.78 0.01
CA ASN A 22 19.30 -3.69 0.89
C ASN A 22 20.34 -3.41 2.00
N TYR A 23 21.46 -4.14 2.01
CA TYR A 23 22.48 -4.08 3.06
C TYR A 23 21.93 -4.36 4.48
N LEU A 24 20.97 -5.28 4.57
CA LEU A 24 20.32 -5.68 5.82
C LEU A 24 20.65 -7.13 6.16
N LYS A 25 20.75 -7.42 7.47
CA LYS A 25 20.75 -8.79 7.99
C LYS A 25 19.36 -9.41 7.85
N LEU A 26 19.27 -10.74 7.89
CA LEU A 26 18.00 -11.47 7.74
C LEU A 26 16.90 -10.96 8.69
N LYS A 27 17.24 -10.78 9.97
CA LYS A 27 16.31 -10.26 10.99
C LYS A 27 15.81 -8.85 10.65
N GLU A 28 16.72 -7.94 10.29
CA GLU A 28 16.41 -6.55 9.94
C GLU A 28 15.54 -6.49 8.68
N GLN A 29 15.81 -7.37 7.71
CA GLN A 29 15.03 -7.48 6.47
C GLN A 29 13.60 -7.96 6.76
N VAL A 30 13.40 -8.89 7.70
CA VAL A 30 12.07 -9.35 8.11
C VAL A 30 11.33 -8.24 8.87
N GLU A 31 12.00 -7.56 9.80
CA GLU A 31 11.42 -6.41 10.52
C GLU A 31 10.98 -5.29 9.58
N ASP A 32 11.81 -4.98 8.59
CA ASP A 32 11.52 -3.98 7.56
C ASP A 32 10.31 -4.37 6.69
N ILE A 33 10.21 -5.64 6.28
CA ILE A 33 9.04 -6.14 5.54
C ILE A 33 7.76 -5.98 6.36
N ILE A 34 7.77 -6.41 7.63
CA ILE A 34 6.60 -6.31 8.51
C ILE A 34 6.23 -4.84 8.71
N ARG A 35 7.20 -3.96 8.98
CA ARG A 35 6.96 -2.52 9.15
C ARG A 35 6.30 -1.90 7.91
N ARG A 36 6.85 -2.16 6.72
CA ARG A 36 6.27 -1.65 5.45
C ARG A 36 4.88 -2.22 5.21
N SER A 37 4.65 -3.50 5.49
CA SER A 37 3.33 -4.12 5.37
C SER A 37 2.30 -3.42 6.27
N CYS A 38 2.63 -3.17 7.53
CA CYS A 38 1.75 -2.49 8.48
C CYS A 38 1.48 -1.01 8.12
N ILE A 39 2.47 -0.31 7.57
CA ILE A 39 2.28 1.07 7.08
C ILE A 39 1.33 1.04 5.88
N ASN A 40 1.60 0.17 4.91
CA ASN A 40 0.79 0.07 3.70
C ASN A 40 -0.64 -0.35 4.01
N SER A 41 -0.86 -1.29 4.94
CA SER A 41 -2.20 -1.74 5.33
C SER A 41 -3.04 -0.63 5.96
N LYS A 42 -2.41 0.32 6.66
CA LYS A 42 -3.11 1.50 7.21
C LYS A 42 -3.53 2.47 6.10
N THR A 43 -2.68 2.65 5.09
CA THR A 43 -2.94 3.56 3.97
C THR A 43 -3.97 3.00 2.98
N THR A 44 -3.99 1.68 2.75
CA THR A 44 -4.91 1.05 1.79
C THR A 44 -6.27 0.65 2.37
N GLY A 45 -6.45 0.71 3.69
CA GLY A 45 -7.74 0.46 4.35
C GLY A 45 -8.89 1.38 3.86
N THR A 46 -8.56 2.52 3.25
CA THR A 46 -9.53 3.42 2.60
C THR A 46 -9.35 3.52 1.08
N ALA A 47 -8.18 3.19 0.52
CA ALA A 47 -7.88 3.40 -0.90
C ALA A 47 -8.54 2.38 -1.85
N ASN A 48 -8.91 1.19 -1.36
CA ASN A 48 -9.55 0.16 -2.19
C ASN A 48 -11.08 0.14 -2.14
N ARG A 49 -11.73 1.12 -1.51
CA ARG A 49 -13.13 1.40 -1.85
C ARG A 49 -13.14 2.29 -3.08
N PHE A 50 -12.89 1.70 -4.24
CA PHE A 50 -13.29 2.28 -5.51
C PHE A 50 -14.82 2.42 -5.46
N LYS A 51 -15.32 3.53 -4.91
CA LYS A 51 -16.74 3.88 -4.95
C LYS A 51 -17.03 4.25 -6.39
N ALA A 52 -17.42 3.25 -7.18
CA ALA A 52 -17.82 3.45 -8.56
C ALA A 52 -18.81 4.63 -8.69
N ASP A 53 -19.71 4.76 -7.71
CA ASP A 53 -20.67 5.87 -7.62
C ASP A 53 -20.01 7.26 -7.60
N ASP A 54 -18.97 7.47 -6.79
CA ASP A 54 -18.28 8.77 -6.72
C ASP A 54 -17.56 9.10 -8.04
N SER A 55 -17.00 8.07 -8.72
CA SER A 55 -16.38 8.25 -10.03
C SER A 55 -17.38 8.55 -11.15
N LEU A 56 -18.58 7.98 -11.09
CA LEU A 56 -19.67 8.24 -12.04
C LEU A 56 -20.28 9.63 -11.80
N ILE A 57 -20.47 10.03 -10.54
CA ILE A 57 -20.88 11.39 -10.18
C ILE A 57 -19.90 12.41 -10.74
N ASP A 58 -18.59 12.17 -10.67
CA ASP A 58 -17.59 13.13 -11.16
C ASP A 58 -17.58 13.24 -12.71
N ILE A 59 -17.93 12.15 -13.41
CA ILE A 59 -18.06 12.14 -14.88
C ILE A 59 -19.35 12.84 -15.32
N PHE A 60 -20.47 12.60 -14.63
CA PHE A 60 -21.78 13.15 -15.02
C PHE A 60 -22.07 14.54 -14.42
N SER A 61 -21.41 14.94 -13.34
CA SER A 61 -21.53 16.29 -12.73
C SER A 61 -20.72 17.36 -13.47
N ARG A 62 -19.78 16.96 -14.34
CA ARG A 62 -19.01 17.86 -15.23
C ARG A 62 -19.85 18.51 -16.33
N GLN A 63 -21.16 18.26 -16.39
CA GLN A 63 -22.07 19.10 -17.18
C GLN A 63 -22.21 20.48 -16.52
N THR A 64 -21.28 21.38 -16.83
CA THR A 64 -21.33 22.78 -16.42
C THR A 64 -22.58 23.43 -17.00
N ARG A 65 -23.65 23.55 -16.19
CA ARG A 65 -24.73 24.49 -16.48
C ARG A 65 -24.10 25.89 -16.47
N GLY A 66 -24.18 26.55 -17.62
CA GLY A 66 -23.47 27.80 -17.91
C GLY A 66 -23.60 28.83 -16.79
N LYS A 67 -22.47 29.40 -16.38
CA LYS A 67 -22.44 30.56 -15.50
C LYS A 67 -23.09 31.72 -16.26
N GLN A 68 -24.35 32.05 -15.94
CA GLN A 68 -24.92 33.31 -16.43
C GLN A 68 -24.05 34.45 -15.89
N ARG A 69 -23.48 35.24 -16.79
CA ARG A 69 -22.87 36.51 -16.42
C ARG A 69 -24.00 37.38 -15.88
N LYS A 70 -23.86 37.86 -14.64
CA LYS A 70 -24.68 38.97 -14.13
C LYS A 70 -24.15 40.24 -14.78
N ASP A 71 -25.04 40.97 -15.45
CA ASP A 71 -24.83 42.31 -15.97
C ASP A 71 -24.46 43.30 -14.86
#